data_AF-A0A532TPD6-F1
#
_entry.id   AF-A0A532TPD6-F1
#
_cell.length_a   1.000
_cell.length_b   1.000
_cell.length_c   1.000
_cell.angle_alpha   90.00
_cell.angle_beta   90.00
_cell.angle_gamma   90.00
#
_symmetry.space_group_name_H-M   'P 1'
#
loop_
_entity.id
_entity.type
_entity.pdbx_description
1 polymer ?
#
loop_
_entity_poly.entity_id
_entity_poly.type
_entity_poly.pdbx_seq_one_letter_code
_entity_poly.pdbx_strand_id
1 'polypeptide(L)' 'MLKLKKVIPRTYEQMCLDKLKELGVSTASEWASAMGYEAHNALAKIIRRIVNDMPDKILVTYNKKPRYYKAL' A
#
# COMPACT_ATOMS: atom_id res chain seq x y z
N MET A 1 16.65 25.84 -19.60
CA MET A 1 16.94 24.39 -19.52
C MET A 1 15.77 23.68 -18.83
N LEU A 2 14.91 22.97 -19.57
CA LEU A 2 13.94 22.05 -18.95
C LEU A 2 14.70 20.80 -18.49
N LYS A 3 14.79 20.56 -17.17
CA LYS A 3 15.23 19.27 -16.64
C LYS A 3 14.08 18.28 -16.81
N LEU A 4 14.19 17.38 -17.78
CA LEU A 4 13.32 16.21 -17.87
C LEU A 4 13.49 15.40 -16.57
N LYS A 5 12.44 15.37 -15.72
CA LYS A 5 12.38 14.47 -14.57
C LYS A 5 12.43 13.04 -15.11
N LYS A 6 13.48 12.31 -14.77
CA LYS A 6 13.61 10.87 -15.07
C LYS A 6 12.44 10.14 -14.39
N VAL A 7 11.49 9.66 -15.18
CA VAL A 7 10.37 8.85 -14.66
C VAL A 7 10.93 7.46 -14.39
N ILE A 8 11.24 7.17 -13.12
CA ILE A 8 11.54 5.81 -12.69
C ILE A 8 10.20 5.06 -12.69
N PRO A 9 10.08 3.92 -13.40
CA PRO A 9 8.86 3.10 -13.35
C PRO A 9 8.57 2.74 -11.88
N ARG A 10 7.40 3.12 -11.37
CA ARG A 10 6.98 2.70 -10.03
C ARG A 10 6.50 1.25 -10.09
N THR A 11 6.94 0.44 -9.13
CA THR A 11 6.35 -0.88 -8.93
C THR A 11 4.91 -0.71 -8.43
N TYR A 12 4.08 -1.72 -8.68
CA TYR A 12 2.69 -1.70 -8.22
C TYR A 12 2.62 -1.63 -6.68
N GLU A 13 3.58 -2.25 -5.98
CA GLU A 13 3.79 -2.15 -4.54
C GLU A 13 3.99 -0.69 -4.09
N GLN A 14 4.78 0.11 -4.83
CA GLN A 14 4.98 1.52 -4.54
C GLN A 14 3.71 2.33 -4.73
N MET A 15 2.93 2.07 -5.79
CA MET A 15 1.64 2.73 -5.99
C MET A 15 0.67 2.44 -4.85
N CYS A 16 0.65 1.19 -4.37
CA CYS A 16 -0.16 0.81 -3.22
C CYS A 16 0.28 1.58 -1.96
N LEU A 17 1.59 1.63 -1.68
CA LEU A 17 2.13 2.35 -0.53
C LEU A 17 1.83 3.86 -0.59
N ASP A 18 1.94 4.47 -1.78
CA ASP A 18 1.61 5.87 -2.00
C ASP A 18 0.12 6.13 -1.68
N LYS A 19 -0.78 5.26 -2.15
CA LYS A 19 -2.21 5.34 -1.80
C LYS A 19 -2.44 5.16 -0.31
N LEU A 20 -1.76 4.21 0.33
CA LEU A 20 -1.88 4.01 1.77
C LEU A 20 -1.40 5.23 2.56
N LYS A 21 -0.37 5.92 2.07
CA LYS A 21 0.12 7.18 2.65
C LYS A 21 -0.92 8.31 2.55
N GLU A 22 -1.65 8.39 1.44
CA GLU A 22 -2.77 9.33 1.27
C GLU A 22 -3.92 9.04 2.27
N LEU A 23 -4.21 7.76 2.53
CA LEU A 23 -5.24 7.33 3.50
C LEU A 23 -4.82 7.50 4.96
N GLY A 24 -3.51 7.55 5.24
CA GLY A 24 -2.94 7.63 6.58
C GLY A 24 -2.96 6.29 7.32
N VAL A 25 -4.14 5.75 7.64
CA VAL A 25 -4.33 4.42 8.25
C VAL A 25 -5.54 3.76 7.60
N SER A 26 -5.41 2.49 7.24
CA SER A 26 -6.50 1.80 6.53
C SER A 26 -6.50 0.30 6.81
N THR A 27 -7.66 -0.34 6.76
CA THR A 27 -7.79 -1.79 6.64
C THR A 27 -7.47 -2.26 5.22
N ALA A 28 -7.23 -3.57 5.03
CA ALA A 28 -6.99 -4.11 3.68
C ALA A 28 -8.18 -3.88 2.72
N SER A 29 -9.42 -3.91 3.24
CA SER A 29 -10.62 -3.71 2.44
C SER A 29 -10.79 -2.25 2.00
N GLU A 30 -10.61 -1.31 2.92
CA GLU A 30 -10.65 0.12 2.62
C GLU A 30 -9.54 0.51 1.63
N TRP A 31 -8.33 -0.04 1.83
CA TRP A 31 -7.22 0.17 0.92
C TRP A 31 -7.50 -0.38 -0.49
N ALA A 32 -8.09 -1.58 -0.59
CA ALA A 32 -8.49 -2.15 -1.88
C ALA A 32 -9.57 -1.29 -2.57
N SER A 33 -10.58 -0.84 -1.82
CA SER A 33 -11.63 0.05 -2.33
C SER A 33 -11.06 1.38 -2.82
N ALA A 34 -10.13 1.99 -2.08
CA ALA A 34 -9.46 3.24 -2.47
C ALA A 34 -8.54 3.08 -3.69
N MET A 35 -8.14 1.85 -4.02
CA MET A 35 -7.42 1.51 -5.25
C MET A 35 -8.37 1.18 -6.42
N GLY A 36 -9.69 1.24 -6.22
CA GLY A 36 -10.70 0.99 -7.24
C GLY A 36 -11.10 -0.49 -7.38
N TYR A 37 -10.78 -1.34 -6.42
CA TYR A 37 -11.21 -2.74 -6.44
C TYR A 37 -12.56 -2.94 -5.75
N GLU A 38 -13.44 -3.69 -6.40
CA GLU A 38 -14.70 -4.16 -5.81
C GLU A 38 -14.49 -5.26 -4.76
N ALA A 39 -13.46 -6.09 -4.93
CA ALA A 39 -13.17 -7.19 -4.03
C ALA A 39 -12.31 -6.74 -2.83
N HIS A 40 -12.84 -6.94 -1.62
CA HIS A 40 -12.19 -6.57 -0.34
C HIS A 40 -10.81 -7.21 -0.11
N ASN A 41 -10.49 -8.31 -0.80
CA ASN A 41 -9.24 -9.05 -0.67
C ASN A 41 -8.30 -8.88 -1.88
N ALA A 42 -8.60 -7.99 -2.82
CA ALA A 42 -7.83 -7.81 -4.05
C ALA A 42 -6.34 -7.53 -3.81
N LEU A 43 -6.01 -6.83 -2.71
CA LEU A 43 -4.65 -6.50 -2.34
C LEU A 43 -3.94 -7.56 -1.49
N ALA A 44 -4.57 -8.69 -1.14
CA ALA A 44 -4.01 -9.64 -0.18
C ALA A 44 -2.60 -10.17 -0.56
N LYS A 45 -2.37 -10.45 -1.84
CA LYS A 45 -1.07 -10.90 -2.36
C LYS A 45 -0.01 -9.80 -2.30
N ILE A 46 -0.41 -8.56 -2.61
CA ILE A 46 0.46 -7.40 -2.62
C ILE A 46 0.84 -6.98 -1.21
N ILE A 47 -0.13 -6.93 -0.29
CA ILE A 47 0.11 -6.68 1.13
C ILE A 47 1.12 -7.69 1.67
N ARG A 48 1.00 -8.97 1.34
CA ARG A 48 1.97 -10.00 1.77
C ARG A 48 3.38 -9.73 1.24
N ARG A 49 3.53 -9.34 -0.03
CA ARG A 49 4.82 -8.96 -0.60
C ARG A 49 5.41 -7.75 0.09
N ILE A 50 4.65 -6.68 0.25
CA ILE A 50 5.12 -5.46 0.92
C ILE A 50 5.58 -5.77 2.35
N VAL A 51 4.82 -6.56 3.10
CA VAL A 51 5.18 -6.94 4.48
C VAL A 51 6.46 -7.76 4.53
N ASN A 52 6.69 -8.66 3.57
CA ASN A 52 7.85 -9.56 3.57
C ASN A 52 9.11 -8.89 2.99
N ASP A 53 8.95 -8.19 1.87
CA ASP A 53 10.07 -7.71 1.04
C ASP A 53 10.41 -6.24 1.35
N MET A 54 9.47 -5.48 1.92
CA MET A 54 9.59 -4.05 2.24
C MET A 54 9.10 -3.72 3.67
N PRO A 55 9.54 -4.46 4.71
CA PRO A 55 9.01 -4.31 6.07
C PRO A 55 9.27 -2.92 6.67
N ASP A 56 10.28 -2.19 6.18
CA ASP A 56 10.60 -0.83 6.62
C ASP A 56 9.64 0.24 6.06
N LYS A 57 8.76 -0.13 5.11
CA LYS A 57 7.81 0.79 4.47
C LYS A 57 6.39 0.71 5.00
N ILE A 58 6.09 -0.25 5.88
CA ILE A 58 4.73 -0.49 6.34
C ILE A 58 4.68 -0.86 7.83
N LEU A 59 3.74 -0.26 8.55
CA LEU A 59 3.36 -0.66 9.89
C LEU A 59 2.06 -1.46 9.83
N VAL A 60 2.01 -2.60 10.54
CA VAL A 60 0.85 -3.49 10.60
C VAL A 60 0.44 -3.75 12.05
N THR A 61 -0.84 -3.57 12.38
CA THR A 61 -1.37 -3.93 13.71
C THR A 61 -1.74 -5.42 13.76
N TYR A 62 -0.83 -6.25 14.25
CA TYR A 62 -1.03 -7.70 14.31
C TYR A 62 -1.99 -8.15 15.42
N ASN A 63 -2.13 -7.37 16.49
CA ASN A 63 -2.81 -7.79 17.73
C ASN A 63 -4.33 -7.57 17.71
N LYS A 64 -4.89 -6.96 16.66
CA LYS A 64 -6.32 -6.66 16.57
C LYS A 64 -6.84 -7.02 15.17
N LYS A 65 -8.06 -7.57 15.11
CA LYS A 65 -8.82 -7.74 13.86
C LYS A 65 -9.91 -6.65 13.77
N PRO A 66 -10.13 -6.06 12.58
CA PRO A 66 -9.32 -6.20 11.37
C PRO A 66 -7.91 -5.61 11.56
N ARG A 67 -6.95 -6.10 10.75
CA ARG A 67 -5.60 -5.52 10.74
C ARG A 67 -5.65 -4.15 10.09
N TYR A 68 -4.92 -3.21 10.68
CA TYR A 68 -4.72 -1.87 10.13
C TYR A 68 -3.29 -1.74 9.61
N TYR A 69 -3.17 -0.96 8.54
CA TYR A 69 -1.94 -0.74 7.80
C TYR A 69 -1.68 0.76 7.72
N LYS A 70 -0.40 1.15 7.80
CA LYS A 70 0.07 2.52 7.61
C LYS A 70 1.39 2.50 6.84
N ALA A 71 1.53 3.34 5.83
CA ALA A 71 2.81 3.55 5.15
C ALA A 71 3.75 4.38 6.03
N LEU A 72 5.04 4.05 6.03
CA LEU A 72 6.12 4.74 6.76
C LEU A 72 6.90 5.69 5.85
#